data_AF-A0AAJ7J2R0-F1
#
_entry.id   AF-A0AAJ7J2R0-F1
#
_cell.length_a   1.000
_cell.length_b   1.000
_cell.length_c   1.000
_cell.angle_alpha   90.00
_cell.angle_beta   90.00
_cell.angle_gamma   90.00
#
_symmetry.space_group_name_H-M   'P 1'
#
loop_
_entity.id
_entity.type
_entity.pdbx_description
1 polymer ?
#
loop_
_entity_poly.entity_id
_entity_poly.type
_entity_poly.pdbx_seq_one_letter_code
_entity_poly.pdbx_strand_id
1 'polypeptide(L)'
;MIRTSMVFSANALTVRNLNAYDHLITNGPRIQCVRWKRKPIWLPTAKSKVFRVPTRPVIPEEDYNELKRLHNNYRTQMKSILNFFEEQEEIRKQNFDEATVNANIEKDFEICSYLNNTWNEQSAMLRTKRLAVERERRFKEIDEKLEAKAIRDKQIQIRVDTEIKKAKEQAPTFITQENIDEAIRKALETVVDHNVAIDIHGNPYKDKPENVSSKTTV
;
A
#
# COMPACT_ATOMS: atom_id res chain seq x y z
N MET A 1 5.19 13.53 25.78
CA MET A 1 4.21 14.27 26.60
C MET A 1 3.74 15.48 25.83
N ILE A 2 2.61 15.36 25.12
CA ILE A 2 2.02 16.46 24.35
C ILE A 2 1.00 17.14 25.25
N ARG A 3 1.21 18.43 25.54
CA ARG A 3 0.29 19.24 26.35
C ARG A 3 -1.05 19.34 25.65
N THR A 4 -2.11 18.89 26.32
CA THR A 4 -3.49 19.23 25.99
C THR A 4 -3.68 20.73 26.21
N SER A 5 -3.89 21.47 25.13
CA SER A 5 -4.30 22.88 25.21
C SER A 5 -5.71 22.93 25.80
N MET A 6 -5.82 23.41 27.04
CA MET A 6 -7.12 23.72 27.62
C MET A 6 -7.78 24.84 26.82
N VAL A 7 -8.83 24.49 26.07
CA VAL A 7 -9.70 25.47 25.41
C VAL A 7 -10.54 26.14 26.50
N PHE A 8 -10.09 27.30 26.97
CA PHE A 8 -10.89 28.15 27.84
C PHE A 8 -12.18 28.56 27.10
N SER A 9 -13.32 28.43 27.78
CA SER A 9 -14.70 28.78 27.34
C SER A 9 -15.55 27.73 26.59
N ALA A 10 -15.29 26.42 26.74
CA ALA A 10 -16.22 25.40 26.25
C ALA A 10 -17.34 25.11 27.27
N ASN A 11 -18.60 25.41 26.91
CA ASN A 11 -19.78 24.98 27.67
C ASN A 11 -19.87 23.44 27.68
N ALA A 12 -20.22 22.82 28.82
CA ALA A 12 -20.26 21.36 28.97
C ALA A 12 -21.12 20.60 27.93
N LEU A 13 -22.05 21.29 27.27
CA LEU A 13 -22.87 20.75 26.18
C LEU A 13 -22.13 20.59 24.84
N THR A 14 -20.97 21.24 24.64
CA THR A 14 -20.17 21.09 23.41
C THR A 14 -19.26 19.86 23.44
N VAL A 15 -18.85 19.39 24.61
CA VAL A 15 -17.85 18.32 24.74
C VAL A 15 -18.44 16.93 24.43
N ARG A 16 -19.72 16.69 24.73
CA ARG A 16 -20.30 15.34 24.58
C ARG A 16 -20.56 14.91 23.14
N ASN A 17 -20.72 15.85 22.21
CA ASN A 17 -21.08 15.54 20.81
C ASN A 17 -19.94 15.73 19.80
N LEU A 18 -18.77 16.23 20.22
CA LEU A 18 -17.63 16.48 19.31
C LEU A 18 -16.54 15.41 19.38
N ASN A 19 -16.46 14.61 20.44
CA ASN A 19 -15.45 13.54 20.57
C ASN A 19 -15.59 12.42 19.53
N ALA A 20 -16.69 12.36 18.76
CA ALA A 20 -16.86 11.38 17.68
C ALA A 20 -16.21 11.82 16.34
N TYR A 21 -15.80 13.09 16.21
CA TYR A 21 -15.40 13.67 14.93
C TYR A 21 -14.04 14.42 14.98
N ASP A 22 -13.14 14.02 15.88
CA ASP A 22 -11.80 14.60 15.99
C ASP A 22 -10.92 14.43 14.74
N HIS A 23 -11.29 13.51 13.82
CA HIS A 23 -10.57 13.31 12.56
C HIS A 23 -10.92 14.34 11.47
N LEU A 24 -11.95 15.17 11.66
CA LEU A 24 -12.40 16.16 10.65
C LEU A 24 -11.73 17.54 10.79
N ILE A 25 -10.94 17.76 11.83
CA ILE A 25 -10.36 19.09 12.13
C ILE A 25 -8.92 19.20 11.60
N THR A 26 -8.32 18.11 11.12
CA THR A 26 -6.93 18.11 10.63
C THR A 26 -6.82 18.55 9.16
N ASN A 27 -7.08 19.85 8.94
CA ASN A 27 -6.44 20.77 7.99
C ASN A 27 -5.87 20.21 6.67
N GLY A 28 -6.75 19.97 5.69
CA GLY A 28 -6.44 20.17 4.27
C GLY A 28 -6.96 21.55 3.81
N PRO A 29 -6.33 22.22 2.81
CA PRO A 29 -6.68 23.58 2.37
C PRO A 29 -8.04 23.70 1.66
N ARG A 30 -8.88 22.65 1.75
CA ARG A 30 -10.15 22.52 1.04
C ARG A 30 -11.37 22.42 1.97
N ILE A 31 -11.19 22.67 3.28
CA ILE A 31 -12.30 22.72 4.25
C ILE A 31 -12.63 24.19 4.52
N GLN A 32 -13.54 24.76 3.74
CA GLN A 32 -14.22 25.99 4.17
C GLN A 32 -15.09 25.63 5.38
N CYS A 33 -14.68 26.06 6.56
CA CYS A 33 -15.54 26.07 7.73
C CYS A 33 -16.74 26.99 7.42
N VAL A 34 -17.83 26.44 6.90
CA VAL A 34 -19.13 27.12 6.85
C VAL A 34 -19.39 27.60 8.28
N ARG A 35 -19.52 28.90 8.52
CA ARG A 35 -19.68 29.43 9.87
C ARG A 35 -21.02 28.97 10.46
N TRP A 36 -21.06 27.78 11.06
CA TRP A 36 -22.19 27.24 11.83
C TRP A 36 -22.52 28.06 13.10
N LYS A 37 -21.80 29.17 13.37
CA LYS A 37 -22.05 30.06 14.51
C LYS A 37 -23.25 31.01 14.31
N ARG A 38 -23.76 31.19 13.08
CA ARG A 38 -24.93 32.06 12.79
C ARG A 38 -26.10 31.22 12.28
N LYS A 39 -27.32 31.71 12.51
CA LYS A 39 -28.53 31.11 11.92
C LYS A 39 -28.46 31.22 10.40
N PRO A 40 -28.72 30.13 9.64
CA PRO A 40 -28.77 30.18 8.19
C PRO A 40 -29.99 30.99 7.71
N ILE A 41 -29.90 31.54 6.50
CA ILE A 41 -30.89 32.49 5.95
C ILE A 41 -32.30 31.88 5.88
N TRP A 42 -32.42 30.57 5.63
CA TRP A 42 -33.70 29.86 5.54
C TRP A 42 -34.37 29.57 6.90
N LEU A 43 -33.65 29.76 8.02
CA LEU A 43 -34.21 29.49 9.34
C LEU A 43 -34.95 30.75 9.83
N PRO A 44 -36.20 30.63 10.33
CA PRO A 44 -36.94 31.79 10.79
C PRO A 44 -36.29 32.44 12.02
N THR A 45 -36.55 33.73 12.17
CA THR A 45 -36.20 34.47 13.38
C THR A 45 -36.94 33.88 14.59
N ALA A 46 -36.33 33.94 15.77
CA ALA A 46 -36.99 33.43 16.97
C ALA A 46 -38.21 34.30 17.28
N LYS A 47 -39.34 33.72 17.72
CA LYS A 47 -40.59 34.43 18.03
C LYS A 47 -40.38 35.66 18.93
N SER A 48 -39.47 35.56 19.91
CA SER A 48 -39.10 36.66 20.83
C SER A 48 -38.32 37.81 20.19
N LYS A 49 -37.80 37.64 18.97
CA LYS A 49 -37.02 38.64 18.23
C LYS A 49 -37.74 39.17 16.99
N VAL A 50 -38.86 38.55 16.58
CA VAL A 50 -39.66 38.96 15.41
C VAL A 50 -40.11 40.41 15.53
N PHE A 51 -40.59 40.81 16.71
CA PHE A 51 -41.15 42.13 16.96
C PHE A 51 -40.30 43.00 17.90
N ARG A 52 -39.09 42.55 18.24
CA ARG A 52 -38.22 43.29 19.17
C ARG A 52 -37.52 44.43 18.43
N VAL A 53 -37.90 45.67 18.73
CA VAL A 53 -37.19 46.87 18.27
C VAL A 53 -36.05 47.18 19.26
N PRO A 54 -34.78 47.20 18.82
CA PRO A 54 -33.67 47.62 19.68
C PRO A 54 -33.80 49.10 20.05
N THR A 55 -33.84 49.39 21.35
CA THR A 55 -33.82 50.76 21.87
C THR A 55 -32.42 51.35 21.70
N ARG A 56 -32.31 52.51 21.07
CA ARG A 56 -31.03 53.23 20.97
C ARG A 56 -30.71 53.88 22.32
N PRO A 57 -29.45 53.82 22.78
CA PRO A 57 -29.04 54.59 23.95
C PRO A 57 -29.17 56.08 23.66
N VAL A 58 -29.65 56.85 24.64
CA VAL A 58 -29.69 58.32 24.57
C VAL A 58 -28.32 58.83 25.00
N ILE A 59 -27.68 59.60 24.12
CA ILE A 59 -26.36 60.19 24.35
C ILE A 59 -26.57 61.70 24.47
N PRO A 60 -25.96 62.40 25.44
CA PRO A 60 -25.97 63.86 25.49
C PRO A 60 -25.46 64.47 24.18
N GLU A 61 -26.03 65.62 23.78
CA GLU A 61 -25.67 66.25 22.51
C GLU A 61 -24.20 66.71 22.46
N GLU A 62 -23.67 67.17 23.60
CA GLU A 62 -22.27 67.58 23.74
C GLU A 62 -21.32 66.41 23.46
N ASP A 63 -21.54 65.27 24.12
CA ASP A 63 -20.74 64.04 23.92
C ASP A 63 -20.82 63.55 22.48
N TYR A 64 -22.01 63.60 21.87
CA TYR A 64 -22.20 63.19 20.48
C TYR A 64 -21.39 64.06 19.52
N ASN A 65 -21.41 65.38 19.71
CA ASN A 65 -20.67 66.32 18.88
C ASN A 65 -19.16 66.14 19.04
N GLU A 66 -18.68 65.93 20.25
CA GLU A 66 -17.26 65.71 20.52
C GLU A 66 -16.78 64.37 19.95
N LEU A 67 -17.55 63.29 20.14
CA LEU A 67 -17.26 61.99 19.53
C LEU A 67 -17.21 62.09 18.01
N LYS A 68 -18.13 62.85 17.39
CA LYS A 68 -18.14 63.07 15.95
C LYS A 68 -16.87 63.83 15.50
N ARG A 69 -16.47 64.87 16.21
CA ARG A 69 -15.23 65.63 15.92
C ARG A 69 -14.00 64.74 16.00
N LEU A 70 -13.84 63.99 17.10
CA LEU A 70 -12.72 63.07 17.31
C LEU A 70 -12.69 61.96 16.25
N HIS A 71 -13.84 61.37 15.93
CA HIS A 71 -13.95 60.32 14.92
C HIS A 71 -13.53 60.84 13.54
N ASN A 72 -14.00 62.02 13.14
CA ASN A 72 -13.65 62.63 11.85
C ASN A 72 -12.15 62.94 11.77
N ASN A 73 -11.57 63.49 12.83
CA ASN A 73 -10.13 63.78 12.89
C ASN A 73 -9.31 62.49 12.79
N TYR A 74 -9.65 61.48 13.59
CA TYR A 74 -8.98 60.19 13.55
C TYR A 74 -9.07 59.52 12.18
N ARG A 75 -10.27 59.47 11.57
CA ARG A 75 -10.42 58.86 10.24
C ARG A 75 -9.63 59.60 9.17
N THR A 76 -9.59 60.92 9.23
CA THR A 76 -8.79 61.73 8.30
C THR A 76 -7.30 61.39 8.45
N GLN A 77 -6.78 61.35 9.68
CA GLN A 77 -5.38 60.99 9.96
C GLN A 77 -5.05 59.55 9.51
N MET A 78 -5.93 58.60 9.80
CA MET A 78 -5.74 57.22 9.39
C MET A 78 -5.77 57.07 7.87
N LYS A 79 -6.65 57.82 7.19
CA LYS A 79 -6.69 57.86 5.73
C LYS A 79 -5.41 58.43 5.15
N SER A 80 -4.84 59.49 5.72
CA SER A 80 -3.55 60.02 5.25
C SER A 80 -2.41 59.01 5.40
N ILE A 81 -2.38 58.22 6.48
CA ILE A 81 -1.38 57.17 6.67
C ILE A 81 -1.56 56.06 5.63
N LEU A 82 -2.80 55.64 5.38
CA LEU A 82 -3.08 54.62 4.37
C LEU A 82 -2.64 55.08 2.98
N ASN A 83 -3.00 56.32 2.59
CA ASN A 83 -2.59 56.90 1.32
C ASN A 83 -1.06 56.93 1.18
N PHE A 84 -0.34 57.30 2.24
CA PHE A 84 1.11 57.28 2.24
C PHE A 84 1.66 55.87 1.95
N PHE A 85 1.11 54.83 2.57
CA PHE A 85 1.53 53.46 2.28
C PHE A 85 1.19 53.02 0.86
N GLU A 86 0.01 53.39 0.35
CA GLU A 86 -0.37 53.13 -1.03
C GLU A 86 0.61 53.78 -2.01
N GLU A 87 0.97 55.05 -1.79
CA GLU A 87 1.98 55.75 -2.60
C GLU A 87 3.36 55.07 -2.53
N GLN A 88 3.79 54.65 -1.34
CA GLN A 88 5.06 53.92 -1.19
C GLN A 88 5.06 52.59 -1.94
N GLU A 89 3.96 51.84 -1.90
CA GLU A 89 3.84 50.59 -2.65
C GLU A 89 3.82 50.83 -4.17
N GLU A 90 3.15 51.88 -4.64
CA GLU A 90 3.19 52.25 -6.06
C GLU A 90 4.60 52.66 -6.52
N ILE A 91 5.33 53.44 -5.70
CA ILE A 91 6.73 53.77 -5.96
C ILE A 91 7.59 52.49 -6.02
N ARG A 92 7.38 51.55 -5.09
CA ARG A 92 8.10 50.25 -5.10
C ARG A 92 7.80 49.44 -6.35
N LYS A 93 6.55 49.39 -6.81
CA LYS A 93 6.17 48.70 -8.05
C LYS A 93 6.83 49.34 -9.26
N GLN A 94 6.86 50.67 -9.34
CA GLN A 94 7.52 51.38 -10.45
C GLN A 94 9.03 51.18 -10.45
N ASN A 95 9.64 51.14 -9.26
CA ASN A 95 11.08 50.89 -9.10
C ASN A 95 11.44 49.40 -9.18
N PHE A 96 10.46 48.50 -9.26
CA PHE A 96 10.72 47.07 -9.38
C PHE A 96 11.19 46.77 -10.80
N ASP A 97 12.49 46.54 -10.94
CA ASP A 97 13.10 46.18 -12.21
C ASP A 97 12.86 44.69 -12.50
N GLU A 98 11.71 44.38 -13.09
CA GLU A 98 11.31 43.04 -13.51
C GLU A 98 12.37 42.37 -14.40
N ALA A 99 13.09 43.16 -15.22
CA ALA A 99 14.09 42.61 -16.13
C ALA A 99 15.28 42.04 -15.37
N THR A 100 15.74 42.71 -14.31
CA THR A 100 16.82 42.18 -13.46
C THR A 100 16.43 40.90 -12.73
N VAL A 101 15.20 40.85 -12.21
CA VAL A 101 14.68 39.67 -11.50
C VAL A 101 14.55 38.50 -12.45
N ASN A 102 13.96 38.71 -13.63
CA ASN A 102 13.82 37.66 -14.64
C ASN A 102 15.18 37.16 -15.15
N ALA A 103 16.14 38.06 -15.39
CA ALA A 103 17.49 37.67 -15.78
C ALA A 103 18.21 36.83 -14.71
N ASN A 104 17.98 37.11 -13.43
CA ASN A 104 18.53 36.30 -12.34
C ASN A 104 17.84 34.93 -12.26
N ILE A 105 16.52 34.87 -12.42
CA ILE A 105 15.76 33.61 -12.46
C ILE A 105 16.26 32.72 -13.60
N GLU A 106 16.50 33.29 -14.78
CA GLU A 106 16.97 32.53 -15.95
C GLU A 106 18.38 31.99 -15.74
N LYS A 107 19.30 32.81 -15.19
CA LYS A 107 20.65 32.34 -14.81
C LYS A 107 20.61 31.21 -13.78
N ASP A 108 19.78 31.35 -12.74
CA ASP A 108 19.62 30.32 -11.72
C ASP A 108 19.07 29.02 -12.33
N PHE A 109 18.12 29.14 -13.26
CA PHE A 109 17.56 28.02 -14.00
C PHE A 109 18.63 27.29 -14.85
N GLU A 110 19.46 28.03 -15.58
CA GLU A 110 20.56 27.48 -16.37
C GLU A 110 21.55 26.69 -15.50
N ILE A 111 21.94 27.26 -14.34
CA ILE A 111 22.85 26.60 -13.39
C ILE A 111 22.22 25.31 -12.86
N CYS A 112 20.94 25.37 -12.44
CA CYS A 112 20.24 24.19 -11.91
C CYS A 112 20.07 23.10 -12.98
N SER A 113 19.77 23.49 -14.22
CA SER A 113 19.63 22.58 -15.35
C SER A 113 20.95 21.86 -15.66
N TYR A 114 22.06 22.61 -15.68
CA TYR A 114 23.39 22.04 -15.86
C TYR A 114 23.74 21.03 -14.76
N LEU A 115 23.52 21.37 -13.49
CA LEU A 115 23.76 20.48 -12.36
C LEU A 115 22.90 19.21 -12.44
N ASN A 116 21.64 19.33 -12.84
CA ASN A 116 20.77 18.18 -13.02
C ASN A 116 21.27 17.26 -14.14
N ASN A 117 21.69 17.82 -15.28
CA ASN A 117 22.22 17.04 -16.40
C ASN A 117 23.49 16.27 -16.00
N THR A 118 24.44 16.93 -15.33
CA THR A 118 25.66 16.27 -14.84
C THR A 118 25.35 15.14 -13.86
N TRP A 119 24.37 15.32 -12.98
CA TRP A 119 23.95 14.28 -12.04
C TRP A 119 23.24 13.10 -12.74
N ASN A 120 22.42 13.39 -13.77
CA ASN A 120 21.78 12.36 -14.58
C ASN A 120 22.79 11.53 -15.35
N GLU A 121 23.84 12.16 -15.90
CA GLU A 121 24.95 11.45 -16.56
C GLU A 121 25.67 10.51 -15.60
N GLN A 122 26.01 10.99 -14.40
CA GLN A 122 26.63 10.17 -13.36
C GLN A 122 25.73 8.98 -12.96
N SER A 123 24.44 9.24 -12.77
CA SER A 123 23.46 8.21 -12.42
C SER A 123 23.28 7.19 -13.55
N ALA A 124 23.31 7.63 -14.81
CA ALA A 124 23.26 6.76 -15.97
C ALA A 124 24.48 5.84 -16.03
N MET A 125 25.69 6.36 -15.78
CA MET A 125 26.91 5.56 -15.71
C MET A 125 26.87 4.50 -14.60
N LEU A 126 26.32 4.82 -13.42
CA LEU A 126 26.14 3.84 -12.35
C LEU A 126 25.12 2.76 -12.74
N ARG A 127 24.03 3.16 -13.40
CA ARG A 127 22.98 2.26 -13.88
C ARG A 127 23.52 1.27 -14.91
N THR A 128 24.32 1.73 -15.88
CA THR A 128 24.91 0.84 -16.90
C THR A 128 25.85 -0.17 -16.29
N LYS A 129 26.69 0.24 -15.33
CA LYS A 129 27.56 -0.68 -14.55
C LYS A 129 26.73 -1.74 -13.82
N ARG A 130 25.67 -1.34 -13.11
CA ARG A 130 24.80 -2.29 -12.39
C ARG A 130 24.13 -3.27 -13.35
N LEU A 131 23.60 -2.79 -14.48
CA LEU A 131 22.93 -3.62 -15.47
C LEU A 131 23.89 -4.62 -16.13
N ALA A 132 25.16 -4.26 -16.34
CA ALA A 132 26.16 -5.19 -16.86
C ALA A 132 26.37 -6.38 -15.90
N VAL A 133 26.54 -6.11 -14.61
CA VAL A 133 26.68 -7.15 -13.57
C VAL A 133 25.42 -8.02 -13.49
N GLU A 134 24.23 -7.42 -13.54
CA GLU A 134 22.97 -8.18 -13.53
C GLU A 134 22.84 -9.08 -14.77
N ARG A 135 23.28 -8.64 -15.95
CA ARG A 135 23.28 -9.47 -17.17
C ARG A 135 24.21 -10.65 -17.04
N GLU A 136 25.45 -10.44 -16.58
CA GLU A 136 26.42 -11.52 -16.37
C GLU A 136 25.89 -12.56 -15.37
N ARG A 137 25.28 -12.11 -14.28
CA ARG A 137 24.63 -13.01 -13.32
C ARG A 137 23.49 -13.80 -13.95
N ARG A 138 22.62 -13.14 -14.74
CA ARG A 138 21.52 -13.83 -15.43
C ARG A 138 22.01 -14.88 -16.42
N PHE A 139 23.09 -14.60 -17.17
CA PHE A 139 23.67 -15.60 -18.06
C PHE A 139 24.11 -16.85 -17.28
N LYS A 140 24.86 -16.67 -16.19
CA LYS A 140 25.26 -17.79 -15.32
C LYS A 140 24.07 -18.58 -14.78
N GLU A 141 23.04 -17.89 -14.28
CA GLU A 141 21.83 -18.55 -13.76
C GLU A 141 21.06 -19.31 -14.86
N ILE A 142 21.07 -18.83 -16.11
CA ILE A 142 20.45 -19.52 -17.24
C ILE A 142 21.24 -20.77 -17.60
N ASP A 143 22.56 -20.67 -17.66
CA ASP A 143 23.45 -21.79 -17.99
C ASP A 143 23.32 -22.92 -16.95
N GLU A 144 23.38 -22.58 -15.65
CA GLU A 144 23.17 -23.53 -14.56
C GLU A 144 21.81 -24.23 -14.65
N LYS A 145 20.74 -23.49 -14.98
CA LYS A 145 19.40 -24.06 -15.15
C LYS A 145 19.33 -24.98 -16.36
N LEU A 146 20.02 -24.66 -17.44
CA LEU A 146 20.05 -25.46 -18.66
C LEU A 146 20.79 -26.78 -18.43
N GLU A 147 21.93 -26.73 -17.73
CA GLU A 147 22.67 -27.92 -17.31
C GLU A 147 21.84 -28.81 -16.37
N ALA A 148 21.24 -28.21 -15.32
CA ALA A 148 20.40 -28.94 -14.39
C ALA A 148 19.15 -29.54 -15.04
N LYS A 149 18.62 -28.89 -16.08
CA LYS A 149 17.52 -29.43 -16.89
C LYS A 149 18.00 -30.61 -17.74
N ALA A 150 19.14 -30.47 -18.42
CA ALA A 150 19.69 -31.55 -19.24
C ALA A 150 19.98 -32.83 -18.42
N ILE A 151 20.47 -32.69 -17.19
CA ILE A 151 20.69 -33.83 -16.28
C ILE A 151 19.35 -34.48 -15.89
N ARG A 152 18.35 -33.67 -15.51
CA ARG A 152 17.01 -34.17 -15.15
C ARG A 152 16.34 -34.89 -16.30
N ASP A 153 16.37 -34.31 -17.50
CA ASP A 153 15.76 -34.88 -18.70
C ASP A 153 16.41 -36.23 -19.05
N LYS A 154 17.75 -36.34 -18.96
CA LYS A 154 18.47 -37.62 -19.12
C LYS A 154 18.04 -38.66 -18.09
N GLN A 155 17.92 -38.29 -16.81
CA GLN A 155 17.48 -39.21 -15.75
C GLN A 155 16.03 -39.68 -15.93
N ILE A 156 15.16 -38.81 -16.42
CA ILE A 156 13.77 -39.18 -16.74
C ILE A 156 13.75 -40.13 -17.93
N GLN A 157 14.50 -39.82 -18.98
CA GLN A 157 14.59 -40.67 -20.18
C GLN A 157 15.08 -42.07 -19.83
N ILE A 158 16.15 -42.19 -19.02
CA ILE A 158 16.65 -43.49 -18.56
C ILE A 158 15.58 -44.25 -17.78
N ARG A 159 14.84 -43.59 -16.88
CA ARG A 159 13.75 -44.24 -16.12
C ARG A 159 12.65 -44.75 -17.04
N VAL A 160 12.16 -43.91 -17.95
CA VAL A 160 11.14 -44.27 -18.93
C VAL A 160 11.62 -45.44 -19.80
N ASP A 161 12.86 -45.41 -20.28
CA ASP A 161 13.43 -46.50 -21.08
C ASP A 161 13.51 -47.82 -20.29
N THR A 162 13.85 -47.77 -19.00
CA THR A 162 13.85 -48.97 -18.15
C THR A 162 12.45 -49.54 -17.93
N GLU A 163 11.44 -48.68 -17.77
CA GLU A 163 10.04 -49.10 -17.64
C GLU A 163 9.52 -49.69 -18.94
N ILE A 164 9.81 -49.07 -20.08
CA ILE A 164 9.45 -49.58 -21.40
C ILE A 164 10.09 -50.95 -21.64
N LYS A 165 11.36 -51.15 -21.28
CA LYS A 165 12.03 -52.46 -21.39
C LYS A 165 11.33 -53.53 -20.55
N LYS A 166 11.05 -53.24 -19.27
CA LYS A 166 10.30 -54.16 -18.40
C LYS A 166 8.92 -54.48 -18.96
N ALA A 167 8.20 -53.48 -19.48
CA ALA A 167 6.89 -53.68 -20.10
C ALA A 167 6.99 -54.55 -21.36
N LYS A 168 8.03 -54.40 -22.19
CA LYS A 168 8.27 -55.26 -23.36
C LYS A 168 8.60 -56.70 -22.97
N GLU A 169 9.34 -56.91 -21.88
CA GLU A 169 9.62 -58.25 -21.33
C GLU A 169 8.36 -58.92 -20.78
N GLN A 170 7.45 -58.15 -20.17
CA GLN A 170 6.17 -58.64 -19.65
C GLN A 170 5.10 -58.82 -20.72
N ALA A 171 5.17 -58.06 -21.82
CA ALA A 171 4.22 -58.12 -22.94
C ALA A 171 3.87 -59.53 -23.46
N PRO A 172 4.83 -60.46 -23.67
CA PRO A 172 4.52 -61.82 -24.11
C PRO A 172 3.79 -62.67 -23.06
N THR A 173 3.77 -62.24 -21.79
CA THR A 173 3.06 -62.95 -20.71
C THR A 173 1.57 -62.60 -20.67
N PHE A 174 1.13 -61.56 -21.41
CA PHE A 174 -0.28 -61.18 -21.43
C PHE A 174 -1.15 -62.17 -22.21
N ILE A 175 -2.37 -62.36 -21.72
CA ILE A 175 -3.36 -63.25 -22.34
C ILE A 175 -3.96 -62.54 -23.55
N THR A 176 -3.70 -63.07 -24.74
CA THR A 176 -4.31 -62.64 -26.01
C THR A 176 -5.51 -63.52 -26.36
N GLN A 177 -6.34 -63.12 -27.33
CA GLN A 177 -7.52 -63.88 -27.78
C GLN A 177 -7.20 -65.33 -28.15
N GLU A 178 -5.99 -65.58 -28.64
CA GLU A 178 -5.52 -66.89 -29.07
C GLU A 178 -5.12 -67.80 -27.89
N ASN A 179 -4.71 -67.23 -26.75
CA ASN A 179 -4.18 -67.96 -25.58
C ASN A 179 -5.19 -68.01 -24.39
N ILE A 180 -6.46 -67.67 -24.62
CA ILE A 180 -7.46 -67.57 -23.55
C ILE A 180 -7.74 -68.93 -22.89
N ASP A 181 -8.06 -69.95 -23.70
CA ASP A 181 -8.51 -71.25 -23.19
C ASP A 181 -7.39 -71.99 -22.43
N GLU A 182 -6.14 -71.86 -22.89
CA GLU A 182 -4.98 -72.43 -22.21
C GLU A 182 -4.68 -71.72 -20.89
N ALA A 183 -4.81 -70.39 -20.84
CA ALA A 183 -4.62 -69.62 -19.62
C ALA A 183 -5.69 -69.96 -18.56
N ILE A 184 -6.96 -70.13 -18.96
CA ILE A 184 -8.04 -70.54 -18.05
C ILE A 184 -7.74 -71.92 -17.44
N ARG A 185 -7.30 -72.88 -18.26
CA ARG A 185 -6.94 -74.21 -17.78
C ARG A 185 -5.80 -74.16 -16.77
N LYS A 186 -4.71 -73.45 -17.07
CA LYS A 186 -3.57 -73.26 -16.15
C LYS A 186 -3.97 -72.60 -14.83
N ALA A 187 -4.87 -71.63 -14.87
CA ALA A 187 -5.35 -70.94 -13.67
C ALA A 187 -6.21 -71.84 -12.77
N LEU A 188 -6.98 -72.78 -13.34
CA LEU A 188 -7.73 -73.77 -12.57
C LEU A 188 -6.82 -74.86 -11.98
N GLU A 189 -5.76 -75.23 -12.68
CA GLU A 189 -4.78 -76.23 -12.23
C GLU A 189 -3.83 -75.68 -11.15
N THR A 190 -3.47 -74.40 -11.23
CA THR A 190 -2.46 -73.79 -10.35
C THR A 190 -3.10 -72.83 -9.35
N VAL A 191 -3.25 -73.26 -8.09
CA VAL A 191 -3.70 -72.37 -6.99
C VAL A 191 -2.50 -71.62 -6.42
N VAL A 192 -2.47 -70.29 -6.54
CA VAL A 192 -1.41 -69.44 -6.00
C VAL A 192 -1.88 -68.74 -4.74
N ASP A 193 -1.31 -69.08 -3.58
CA ASP A 193 -1.61 -68.43 -2.30
C ASP A 193 -0.80 -67.13 -2.14
N HIS A 194 -1.49 -66.04 -1.82
CA HIS A 194 -0.90 -64.71 -1.60
C HIS A 194 -0.91 -64.32 -0.12
N ASN A 195 -1.36 -65.21 0.78
CA ASN A 195 -1.39 -64.96 2.21
C ASN A 195 0.03 -64.89 2.76
N VAL A 196 0.35 -63.78 3.43
CA VAL A 196 1.64 -63.55 4.07
C VAL A 196 1.38 -62.95 5.45
N ALA A 197 1.91 -63.56 6.51
CA ALA A 197 1.91 -62.97 7.83
C ALA A 197 3.15 -62.08 8.00
N ILE A 198 3.02 -60.94 8.68
CA ILE A 198 4.12 -60.02 8.96
C ILE A 198 4.29 -59.92 10.47
N ASP A 199 5.51 -60.11 10.94
CA ASP A 199 5.86 -59.98 12.36
C ASP A 199 5.97 -58.50 12.78
N ILE A 200 6.02 -58.24 14.09
CA ILE A 200 6.23 -56.92 14.71
C ILE A 200 7.53 -56.27 14.20
N HIS A 201 8.52 -57.07 13.79
CA HIS A 201 9.78 -56.63 13.19
C HIS A 201 9.70 -56.38 11.67
N GLY A 202 8.55 -56.60 11.04
CA GLY A 202 8.34 -56.37 9.60
C GLY A 202 8.79 -57.52 8.68
N ASN A 203 9.14 -58.68 9.24
CA ASN A 203 9.58 -59.84 8.45
C ASN A 203 8.37 -60.62 7.91
N PRO A 204 8.30 -60.92 6.59
CA PRO A 204 7.21 -61.69 5.99
C PRO A 204 7.42 -63.21 6.12
N TYR A 205 6.38 -63.94 6.53
CA TYR A 205 6.33 -65.40 6.62
C TYR A 205 5.25 -65.94 5.66
N LYS A 206 5.65 -66.81 4.73
CA LYS A 206 4.81 -67.32 3.62
C LYS A 206 4.36 -68.77 3.75
N ASP A 207 4.86 -69.52 4.72
CA ASP A 207 4.59 -70.95 4.82
C ASP A 207 3.45 -71.28 5.79
N LYS A 208 2.75 -72.39 5.51
CA LYS A 208 1.82 -73.02 6.46
C LYS A 208 2.57 -73.25 7.78
N PRO A 209 1.95 -72.98 8.94
CA PRO A 209 2.65 -73.09 10.22
C PRO A 209 3.24 -74.49 10.38
N GLU A 210 4.56 -74.59 10.53
CA GLU A 210 5.19 -75.82 11.00
C GLU A 210 4.58 -76.14 12.37
N ASN A 211 4.05 -77.36 12.49
CA ASN A 211 3.43 -77.84 13.70
C ASN A 211 4.54 -78.08 14.73
N VAL A 212 4.93 -77.03 15.46
CA VAL A 212 5.94 -77.11 16.52
C VAL A 212 5.35 -77.98 17.63
N SER A 213 5.69 -79.26 17.63
CA SER A 213 5.34 -80.16 18.74
C SER A 213 6.03 -79.60 19.99
N SER A 214 5.22 -79.14 20.94
CA SER A 214 5.66 -78.73 22.27
C SER A 214 6.43 -79.87 22.95
N LYS A 215 7.76 -79.80 22.95
CA LYS A 215 8.55 -80.55 23.94
C LYS A 215 8.43 -79.82 25.27
N THR A 216 7.37 -80.15 26.00
CA THR A 216 7.29 -79.93 27.45
C THR A 216 8.43 -80.71 28.10
N THR A 217 9.43 -80.00 28.64
CA THR A 217 10.34 -80.57 29.63
C THR A 217 10.23 -79.70 30.87
N VAL A 218 9.92 -80.37 31.98
CA VAL A 218 9.85 -79.85 33.35
C VAL A 218 11.10 -79.07 33.74
#